data_AF-A0A4R8SS65-F1
#
_entry.id   AF-A0A4R8SS65-F1
#
_cell.length_a   1.000
_cell.length_b   1.000
_cell.length_c   1.000
_cell.angle_alpha   90.00
_cell.angle_beta   90.00
_cell.angle_gamma   90.00
#
_symmetry.space_group_name_H-M   'P 1'
#
loop_
_entity.id
_entity.type
_entity.pdbx_description
1 polymer ?
#
loop_
_entity_poly.entity_id
_entity_poly.type
_entity_poly.pdbx_seq_one_letter_code
_entity_poly.pdbx_strand_id
1 'polypeptide(L)'
;MTGYAFSLELRRYCIDPKNARKHNIAPGDLGSLHRIAANPEKSKHLETATTRVFNLEIDFVNLRKETYTHDSRNPIMEFGSAADDAYRRDATINALFYNLHSGEVEDLTGGLADMEAHLIRTPLTPLQTFTDDPLRVLRLIRFASRLQFTIDPAATAVMSERRVLDALSLKISRERVGIEIEKMLKGKHPLSSLRLIDNLNLYDSIFTDPGSTNRPVPNVSKWNRAYECLGRLADHRTEGSIYHTLALSGDGKSGDAVYFAWVLASVMPYAQAEAELSTSKGKTLPTTTVVAREGIKAPNRLCDVITAAYRHRADIAAWKQSMCTRQSRVAERDAIGMAIRNSHNRELAPLYAWVARNDGRFG
;
A
#
# COMPACT_ATOMS: atom_id res chain seq x y z
N MET A 1 34.63 -5.76 0.12
CA MET A 1 34.28 -5.48 -1.29
C MET A 1 32.85 -4.96 -1.33
N THR A 2 32.55 -3.87 -2.05
CA THR A 2 31.18 -3.35 -2.18
C THR A 2 30.32 -4.22 -3.08
N GLY A 3 28.99 -4.10 -3.02
CA GLY A 3 28.08 -4.81 -3.92
C GLY A 3 28.38 -4.52 -5.40
N TYR A 4 28.70 -3.26 -5.72
CA TYR A 4 29.14 -2.89 -7.06
C TYR A 4 30.47 -3.53 -7.45
N ALA A 5 31.50 -3.48 -6.59
CA ALA A 5 32.77 -4.14 -6.88
C ALA A 5 32.61 -5.65 -7.06
N PHE A 6 31.79 -6.31 -6.24
CA PHE A 6 31.48 -7.72 -6.39
C PHE A 6 30.79 -8.01 -7.72
N SER A 7 29.81 -7.19 -8.12
CA SER A 7 29.10 -7.38 -9.38
C SER A 7 30.03 -7.25 -10.61
N LEU A 8 31.04 -6.38 -10.56
CA LEU A 8 32.07 -6.27 -11.59
C LEU A 8 32.93 -7.52 -11.68
N GLU A 9 33.38 -8.04 -10.53
CA GLU A 9 34.16 -9.28 -10.47
C GLU A 9 33.34 -10.50 -10.91
N LEU A 10 32.07 -10.59 -10.52
CA LEU A 10 31.15 -11.61 -10.99
C LEU A 10 31.02 -11.58 -12.51
N ARG A 11 30.86 -10.38 -13.09
CA ARG A 11 30.80 -10.22 -14.54
C ARG A 11 32.10 -10.70 -15.21
N ARG A 12 33.27 -10.33 -14.67
CA ARG A 12 34.58 -10.79 -15.17
C ARG A 12 34.69 -12.31 -15.09
N TYR A 13 34.31 -12.89 -13.96
CA TYR A 13 34.31 -14.34 -13.74
C TYR A 13 33.45 -15.07 -14.78
N CYS A 14 32.25 -14.57 -15.06
CA CYS A 14 31.31 -15.24 -15.96
C CYS A 14 31.64 -15.05 -17.46
N ILE A 15 32.34 -13.98 -17.84
CA ILE A 15 32.78 -13.75 -19.24
C ILE A 15 34.04 -14.58 -19.57
N ASP A 16 34.79 -15.03 -18.56
CA ASP A 16 35.92 -15.93 -18.78
C ASP A 16 35.47 -17.22 -19.51
N PRO A 17 36.05 -17.55 -20.68
CA PRO A 17 35.62 -18.70 -21.49
C PRO A 17 35.65 -20.04 -20.77
N LYS A 18 36.57 -20.23 -19.80
CA LYS A 18 36.68 -21.47 -19.01
C LYS A 18 35.50 -21.59 -18.07
N ASN A 19 35.13 -20.51 -17.38
CA ASN A 19 34.01 -20.50 -16.45
C ASN A 19 32.67 -20.52 -17.18
N ALA A 20 32.55 -19.79 -18.28
CA ALA A 20 31.37 -19.81 -19.14
C ALA A 20 31.06 -21.23 -19.61
N ARG A 21 32.07 -21.99 -20.06
CA ARG A 21 31.90 -23.41 -20.41
C ARG A 21 31.56 -24.28 -19.21
N LYS A 22 32.26 -24.09 -18.08
CA LYS A 22 32.04 -24.87 -16.85
C LYS A 22 30.60 -24.78 -16.35
N HIS A 23 30.01 -23.59 -16.40
CA HIS A 23 28.68 -23.29 -15.86
C HIS A 23 27.61 -23.11 -16.94
N ASN A 24 27.94 -23.45 -18.19
CA ASN A 24 27.05 -23.35 -19.36
C ASN A 24 26.39 -21.95 -19.53
N ILE A 25 27.19 -20.89 -19.39
CA ILE A 25 26.75 -19.49 -19.48
C ILE A 25 26.72 -19.05 -20.95
N ALA A 26 25.54 -18.66 -21.44
CA ALA A 26 25.33 -18.22 -22.81
C ALA A 26 25.49 -16.69 -23.00
N PRO A 27 25.81 -16.22 -24.23
CA PRO A 27 25.79 -14.79 -24.57
C PRO A 27 24.37 -14.21 -24.48
N GLY A 28 24.02 -13.64 -23.33
CA GLY A 28 22.68 -13.09 -23.05
C GLY A 28 22.17 -13.39 -21.64
N ASP A 29 22.78 -14.36 -20.95
CA ASP A 29 22.45 -14.69 -19.57
C ASP A 29 22.84 -13.57 -18.60
N LEU A 30 23.81 -12.74 -18.97
CA LEU A 30 24.20 -11.55 -18.23
C LEU A 30 23.64 -10.30 -18.91
N GLY A 31 22.85 -9.52 -18.17
CA GLY A 31 22.42 -8.20 -18.60
C GLY A 31 23.50 -7.13 -18.44
N SER A 32 23.15 -5.91 -18.83
CA SER A 32 23.94 -4.73 -18.50
C SER A 32 24.00 -4.55 -16.99
N LEU A 33 25.19 -4.13 -16.53
CA LEU A 33 25.41 -3.78 -15.14
C LEU A 33 24.93 -2.34 -14.94
N HIS A 34 23.86 -2.17 -14.18
CA HIS A 34 23.36 -0.86 -13.83
C HIS A 34 23.88 -0.49 -12.45
N ARG A 35 24.81 0.45 -12.42
CA ARG A 35 25.19 1.10 -11.16
C ARG A 35 23.99 1.95 -10.73
N ILE A 36 23.35 1.59 -9.62
CA ILE A 36 22.44 2.53 -8.97
C ILE A 36 23.35 3.61 -8.39
N ALA A 37 23.37 4.77 -9.05
CA ALA A 37 24.27 5.86 -8.69
C ALA A 37 24.11 6.21 -7.22
N ALA A 38 25.24 6.32 -6.51
CA ALA A 38 25.30 6.84 -5.16
C ALA A 38 24.48 8.14 -5.09
N ASN A 39 23.60 8.26 -4.10
CA ASN A 39 23.15 9.58 -3.71
C ASN A 39 24.23 10.10 -2.74
N PRO A 40 25.14 11.00 -3.17
CA PRO A 40 26.37 11.30 -2.43
C PRO A 40 26.10 11.90 -1.04
N GLU A 41 24.90 12.47 -0.86
CA GLU A 41 24.44 13.01 0.42
C GLU A 41 23.91 11.94 1.40
N LYS A 42 23.61 10.71 0.95
CA LYS A 42 22.96 9.68 1.78
C LYS A 42 23.86 8.51 2.15
N SER A 43 24.89 8.20 1.36
CA SER A 43 25.88 7.19 1.74
C SER A 43 27.11 7.26 0.84
N LYS A 44 28.24 7.71 1.38
CA LYS A 44 29.52 7.74 0.64
C LYS A 44 30.18 6.36 0.49
N HIS A 45 29.69 5.31 1.17
CA HIS A 45 30.43 4.05 1.33
C HIS A 45 29.65 2.75 1.03
N LEU A 46 28.34 2.80 0.74
CA LEU A 46 27.52 1.61 0.47
C LEU A 46 26.96 1.66 -0.94
N GLU A 47 27.77 1.24 -1.91
CA GLU A 47 27.33 1.11 -3.30
C GLU A 47 26.52 -0.18 -3.49
N THR A 48 25.31 -0.03 -4.01
CA THR A 48 24.46 -1.14 -4.44
C THR A 48 24.53 -1.28 -5.97
N ALA A 49 24.35 -2.49 -6.47
CA ALA A 49 24.30 -2.75 -7.89
C ALA A 49 23.17 -3.71 -8.22
N THR A 50 22.44 -3.41 -9.28
CA THR A 50 21.40 -4.29 -9.81
C THR A 50 21.85 -4.77 -11.18
N THR A 51 21.82 -6.08 -11.40
CA THR A 51 22.11 -6.64 -12.71
C THR A 51 21.30 -7.89 -12.95
N ARG A 52 21.12 -8.21 -14.24
CA ARG A 52 20.36 -9.38 -14.66
C ARG A 52 21.32 -10.55 -14.83
N VAL A 53 21.06 -11.67 -14.16
CA VAL A 53 21.86 -12.90 -14.21
C VAL A 53 20.89 -14.06 -14.44
N PHE A 54 21.08 -14.83 -15.52
CA PHE A 54 20.20 -15.91 -15.96
C PHE A 54 18.72 -15.50 -16.03
N ASN A 55 18.44 -14.33 -16.61
CA ASN A 55 17.10 -13.70 -16.66
C ASN A 55 16.49 -13.32 -15.30
N LEU A 56 17.24 -13.42 -14.19
CA LEU A 56 16.83 -12.96 -12.87
C LEU A 56 17.43 -11.59 -12.58
N GLU A 57 16.63 -10.66 -12.06
CA GLU A 57 17.13 -9.39 -11.55
C GLU A 57 17.69 -9.60 -10.14
N ILE A 58 18.97 -9.31 -9.96
CA ILE A 58 19.69 -9.54 -8.71
C ILE A 58 20.25 -8.22 -8.20
N ASP A 59 19.93 -7.93 -6.93
CA ASP A 59 20.46 -6.80 -6.19
C ASP A 59 21.64 -7.24 -5.31
N PHE A 60 22.79 -6.61 -5.53
CA PHE A 60 23.99 -6.76 -4.72
C PHE A 60 24.06 -5.63 -3.70
N VAL A 61 23.76 -5.97 -2.45
CA VAL A 61 23.71 -5.04 -1.32
C VAL A 61 24.66 -5.52 -0.23
N ASN A 62 25.43 -4.60 0.35
CA ASN A 62 26.27 -4.91 1.49
C ASN A 62 25.47 -4.98 2.79
N LEU A 63 25.88 -5.87 3.69
CA LEU A 63 25.45 -5.86 5.08
C LEU A 63 25.83 -4.52 5.71
N ARG A 64 24.87 -3.92 6.41
CA ARG A 64 25.05 -2.58 6.96
C ARG A 64 24.43 -2.41 8.33
N LYS A 65 25.09 -1.58 9.12
CA LYS A 65 24.58 -1.02 10.37
C LYS A 65 23.98 0.36 10.08
N GLU A 66 22.85 0.65 10.70
CA GLU A 66 22.16 1.93 10.58
C GLU A 66 22.08 2.59 11.96
N THR A 67 22.62 3.81 12.06
CA THR A 67 22.52 4.63 13.26
C THR A 67 21.56 5.79 13.00
N TYR A 68 20.44 5.80 13.71
CA TYR A 68 19.41 6.82 13.59
C TYR A 68 19.69 7.97 14.57
N THR A 69 19.65 9.21 14.08
CA THR A 69 19.74 10.40 14.92
C THR A 69 18.36 11.05 15.03
N HIS A 70 18.12 11.80 16.12
CA HIS A 70 16.80 12.39 16.35
C HIS A 70 16.44 13.44 15.27
N ASP A 71 17.45 14.11 14.72
CA ASP A 71 17.30 15.26 13.82
C ASP A 71 17.33 14.90 12.33
N SER A 72 17.71 13.67 11.96
CA SER A 72 17.76 13.21 10.58
C SER A 72 16.82 12.04 10.34
N ARG A 73 16.05 12.14 9.26
CA ARG A 73 15.27 11.01 8.73
C ARG A 73 16.15 9.90 8.15
N ASN A 74 17.29 10.25 7.58
CA ASN A 74 18.18 9.28 6.96
C ASN A 74 19.20 8.81 8.00
N PRO A 75 19.31 7.50 8.27
CA PRO A 75 20.32 6.99 9.18
C PRO A 75 21.72 7.16 8.58
N ILE A 76 22.71 7.25 9.46
CA ILE A 76 24.12 7.07 9.08
C ILE A 76 24.31 5.59 8.83
N MET A 77 24.82 5.23 7.65
CA MET A 77 25.01 3.84 7.25
C MET A 77 26.49 3.49 7.21
N GLU A 78 26.82 2.36 7.83
CA GLU A 78 28.18 1.80 7.93
C GLU A 78 28.17 0.33 7.54
N PHE A 79 29.33 -0.25 7.21
CA PHE A 79 29.42 -1.71 7.04
C PHE A 79 29.08 -2.41 8.35
N GLY A 80 28.26 -3.45 8.28
CA GLY A 80 27.78 -4.19 9.44
C GLY A 80 27.92 -5.70 9.26
N SER A 81 27.73 -6.42 10.36
CA SER A 81 27.59 -7.88 10.35
C SER A 81 26.19 -8.31 9.87
N ALA A 82 25.99 -9.61 9.66
CA ALA A 82 24.66 -10.15 9.35
C ALA A 82 23.69 -9.87 10.49
N ALA A 83 24.16 -9.93 11.75
CA ALA A 83 23.37 -9.56 12.92
C ALA A 83 22.97 -8.09 12.90
N ASP A 84 23.92 -7.17 12.66
CA ASP A 84 23.61 -5.74 12.56
C ASP A 84 22.54 -5.48 11.50
N ASP A 85 22.63 -6.14 10.35
CA ASP A 85 21.66 -6.02 9.24
C ASP A 85 20.30 -6.64 9.58
N ALA A 86 20.28 -7.76 10.31
CA ALA A 86 19.07 -8.44 10.75
C ALA A 86 18.25 -7.57 11.71
N TYR A 87 18.89 -7.05 12.76
CA TYR A 87 18.23 -6.33 13.84
C TYR A 87 17.68 -4.96 13.41
N ARG A 88 18.27 -4.35 12.38
CA ARG A 88 17.73 -3.10 11.80
C ARG A 88 16.54 -3.32 10.87
N ARG A 89 16.03 -4.54 10.65
CA ARG A 89 14.89 -4.80 9.75
C ARG A 89 13.54 -4.56 10.42
N ASP A 90 12.49 -4.60 9.61
CA ASP A 90 11.14 -4.31 10.07
C ASP A 90 10.49 -5.46 10.83
N ALA A 91 10.65 -6.69 10.34
CA ALA A 91 10.10 -7.90 10.96
C ALA A 91 11.12 -9.04 10.98
N THR A 92 11.04 -9.90 11.99
CA THR A 92 11.88 -11.11 12.17
C THR A 92 11.80 -12.03 10.95
N ILE A 93 10.61 -12.26 10.43
CA ILE A 93 10.37 -13.07 9.22
C ILE A 93 11.05 -12.52 7.95
N ASN A 94 11.38 -11.21 7.92
CA ASN A 94 12.06 -10.55 6.81
C ASN A 94 13.58 -10.40 7.06
N ALA A 95 14.07 -10.92 8.18
CA ALA A 95 15.46 -10.83 8.65
C ALA A 95 16.20 -12.18 8.59
N LEU A 96 15.71 -13.10 7.77
CA LEU A 96 16.35 -14.38 7.47
C LEU A 96 17.39 -14.21 6.36
N PHE A 97 18.53 -14.89 6.51
CA PHE A 97 19.58 -14.94 5.50
C PHE A 97 19.74 -16.38 4.99
N TYR A 98 20.13 -16.54 3.73
CA TYR A 98 20.54 -17.83 3.19
C TYR A 98 22.02 -17.78 2.87
N ASN A 99 22.82 -18.59 3.55
CA ASN A 99 24.27 -18.59 3.39
C ASN A 99 24.65 -19.49 2.21
N LEU A 100 25.21 -18.87 1.16
CA LEU A 100 25.59 -19.59 -0.07
C LEU A 100 26.78 -20.55 0.12
N HIS A 101 27.56 -20.40 1.20
CA HIS A 101 28.70 -21.27 1.48
C HIS A 101 28.29 -22.53 2.24
N SER A 102 27.44 -22.40 3.26
CA SER A 102 26.94 -23.57 4.02
C SER A 102 25.70 -24.20 3.39
N GLY A 103 24.92 -23.46 2.60
CA GLY A 103 23.64 -23.91 2.06
C GLY A 103 22.52 -23.91 3.10
N GLU A 104 22.65 -23.13 4.17
CA GLU A 104 21.73 -23.11 5.30
C GLU A 104 21.04 -21.75 5.47
N VAL A 105 19.88 -21.76 6.11
CA VAL A 105 19.18 -20.54 6.54
C VAL A 105 19.72 -20.09 7.89
N GLU A 106 20.21 -18.86 7.95
CA GLU A 106 20.65 -18.20 9.19
C GLU A 106 19.51 -17.34 9.73
N ASP A 107 19.02 -17.71 10.92
CA ASP A 107 18.00 -16.97 11.65
C ASP A 107 18.58 -16.38 12.94
N LEU A 108 18.83 -15.07 12.92
CA LEU A 108 19.44 -14.34 14.03
C LEU A 108 18.41 -13.68 14.94
N THR A 109 17.12 -13.76 14.60
CA THR A 109 16.04 -12.96 15.23
C THR A 109 14.80 -13.78 15.62
N GLY A 110 14.77 -15.07 15.31
CA GLY A 110 13.62 -15.96 15.56
C GLY A 110 12.55 -15.92 14.48
N GLY A 111 12.90 -15.48 13.26
CA GLY A 111 11.98 -15.36 12.13
C GLY A 111 11.37 -16.68 11.66
N LEU A 112 12.07 -17.82 11.78
CA LEU A 112 11.52 -19.12 11.40
C LEU A 112 10.39 -19.55 12.35
N ALA A 113 10.59 -19.40 13.65
CA ALA A 113 9.57 -19.70 14.65
C ALA A 113 8.35 -18.78 14.52
N ASP A 114 8.58 -17.48 14.28
CA ASP A 114 7.50 -16.52 14.04
C ASP A 114 6.74 -16.82 12.74
N MET A 115 7.42 -17.32 11.71
CA MET A 115 6.79 -17.73 10.45
C MET A 115 5.89 -18.95 10.63
N GLU A 116 6.33 -19.95 11.40
CA GLU A 116 5.51 -21.11 11.78
C GLU A 116 4.29 -20.68 12.61
N ALA A 117 4.48 -19.75 13.54
CA ALA A 117 3.43 -19.20 14.38
C ALA A 117 2.50 -18.18 13.67
N HIS A 118 2.72 -17.88 12.38
CA HIS A 118 1.98 -16.86 11.63
C HIS A 118 1.97 -15.48 12.34
N LEU A 119 3.14 -15.07 12.83
CA LEU A 119 3.35 -13.89 13.66
C LEU A 119 4.27 -12.87 12.97
N ILE A 120 3.90 -11.60 13.02
CA ILE A 120 4.74 -10.46 12.62
C ILE A 120 5.29 -9.82 13.88
N ARG A 121 6.57 -10.07 14.17
CA ARG A 121 7.30 -9.49 15.30
C ARG A 121 8.46 -8.62 14.82
N THR A 122 8.78 -7.57 15.57
CA THR A 122 9.95 -6.70 15.30
C THR A 122 11.24 -7.34 15.84
N PRO A 123 12.39 -7.26 15.14
CA PRO A 123 13.66 -7.79 15.66
C PRO A 123 14.16 -7.10 16.93
N LEU A 124 13.97 -5.79 17.02
CA LEU A 124 14.24 -4.98 18.21
C LEU A 124 12.95 -4.70 18.97
N THR A 125 13.06 -3.99 20.09
CA THR A 125 11.87 -3.50 20.79
C THR A 125 10.96 -2.73 19.81
N PRO A 126 9.62 -2.89 19.89
CA PRO A 126 8.73 -2.22 18.95
C PRO A 126 8.90 -0.70 18.95
N LEU A 127 9.10 -0.11 20.12
CA LEU A 127 9.32 1.33 20.26
C LEU A 127 10.57 1.79 19.49
N GLN A 128 11.70 1.11 19.66
CA GLN A 128 12.92 1.44 18.93
C GLN A 128 12.69 1.29 17.43
N THR A 129 12.10 0.17 17.00
CA THR A 129 11.80 -0.11 15.60
C THR A 129 10.98 1.00 14.94
N PHE A 130 9.93 1.48 15.60
CA PHE A 130 9.07 2.54 15.06
C PHE A 130 9.63 3.95 15.25
N THR A 131 10.55 4.16 16.20
CA THR A 131 11.26 5.43 16.36
C THR A 131 12.31 5.60 15.24
N ASP A 132 12.99 4.51 14.89
CA ASP A 132 14.02 4.47 13.84
C ASP A 132 13.41 4.72 12.45
N ASP A 133 12.40 3.94 12.03
CA ASP A 133 11.62 4.23 10.83
C ASP A 133 10.12 4.05 11.10
N PRO A 134 9.37 5.15 11.37
CA PRO A 134 7.94 5.09 11.61
C PRO A 134 7.13 4.45 10.47
N LEU A 135 7.65 4.43 9.23
CA LEU A 135 6.96 3.75 8.11
C LEU A 135 6.82 2.24 8.35
N ARG A 136 7.63 1.65 9.24
CA ARG A 136 7.53 0.23 9.61
C ARG A 136 6.16 -0.12 10.16
N VAL A 137 5.45 0.80 10.82
CA VAL A 137 4.06 0.58 11.25
C VAL A 137 3.18 0.16 10.06
N LEU A 138 3.19 0.94 8.97
CA LEU A 138 2.41 0.64 7.77
C LEU A 138 2.91 -0.61 7.04
N ARG A 139 4.22 -0.85 7.05
CA ARG A 139 4.81 -2.06 6.45
C ARG A 139 4.37 -3.31 7.19
N LEU A 140 4.36 -3.30 8.52
CA LEU A 140 3.93 -4.44 9.34
C LEU A 140 2.46 -4.74 9.11
N ILE A 141 1.60 -3.72 9.05
CA ILE A 141 0.17 -3.88 8.66
C ILE A 141 0.05 -4.52 7.29
N ARG A 142 0.84 -4.05 6.31
CA ARG A 142 0.84 -4.62 4.96
C ARG A 142 1.30 -6.09 4.95
N PHE A 143 2.32 -6.45 5.73
CA PHE A 143 2.79 -7.83 5.81
C PHE A 143 1.76 -8.72 6.50
N ALA A 144 1.21 -8.28 7.64
CA ALA A 144 0.16 -8.98 8.37
C ALA A 144 -1.05 -9.24 7.47
N SER A 145 -1.54 -8.23 6.75
CA SER A 145 -2.68 -8.40 5.84
C SER A 145 -2.33 -9.26 4.63
N ARG A 146 -1.16 -9.08 4.01
CA ARG A 146 -0.75 -9.85 2.82
C ARG A 146 -0.57 -11.34 3.13
N LEU A 147 0.03 -11.66 4.27
CA LEU A 147 0.35 -13.03 4.68
C LEU A 147 -0.77 -13.68 5.52
N GLN A 148 -1.77 -12.89 5.94
CA GLN A 148 -2.79 -13.31 6.91
C GLN A 148 -2.16 -13.75 8.25
N PHE A 149 -1.13 -13.02 8.67
CA PHE A 149 -0.45 -13.21 9.94
C PHE A 149 -1.00 -12.21 10.97
N THR A 150 -0.81 -12.53 12.25
CA THR A 150 -1.12 -11.61 13.35
C THR A 150 0.09 -10.73 13.68
N ILE A 151 -0.12 -9.50 14.14
CA ILE A 151 0.97 -8.64 14.62
C ILE A 151 1.17 -8.94 16.11
N ASP A 152 2.44 -9.05 16.53
CA ASP A 152 2.80 -9.22 17.92
C ASP A 152 2.08 -8.20 18.83
N PRO A 153 1.45 -8.63 19.95
CA PRO A 153 0.68 -7.73 20.80
C PRO A 153 1.50 -6.56 21.37
N ALA A 154 2.78 -6.77 21.69
CA ALA A 154 3.64 -5.70 22.16
C ALA A 154 3.90 -4.67 21.05
N ALA A 155 4.06 -5.13 19.81
CA ALA A 155 4.13 -4.22 18.67
C ALA A 155 2.83 -3.44 18.45
N THR A 156 1.68 -4.13 18.48
CA THR A 156 0.35 -3.53 18.30
C THR A 156 0.07 -2.43 19.35
N ALA A 157 0.44 -2.67 20.61
CA ALA A 157 0.29 -1.69 21.68
C ALA A 157 1.09 -0.41 21.39
N VAL A 158 2.36 -0.56 20.99
CA VAL A 158 3.23 0.58 20.71
C VAL A 158 2.83 1.33 19.42
N MET A 159 2.32 0.64 18.40
CA MET A 159 1.84 1.27 17.17
C MET A 159 0.73 2.30 17.40
N SER A 160 -0.10 2.09 18.44
CA SER A 160 -1.22 2.97 18.79
C SER A 160 -0.82 4.14 19.69
N GLU A 161 0.43 4.19 20.14
CA GLU A 161 0.90 5.26 21.02
C GLU A 161 1.03 6.59 20.25
N ARG A 162 0.61 7.67 20.91
CA ARG A 162 0.59 9.01 20.31
C ARG A 162 1.94 9.43 19.71
N ARG A 163 3.06 9.14 20.41
CA ARG A 163 4.42 9.46 19.93
C ARG A 163 4.77 8.76 18.61
N VAL A 164 4.29 7.53 18.40
CA VAL A 164 4.54 6.76 17.17
C VAL A 164 3.67 7.29 16.04
N LEU A 165 2.39 7.56 16.33
CA LEU A 165 1.44 8.16 15.39
C LEU A 165 1.91 9.54 14.91
N ASP A 166 2.40 10.39 15.82
CA ASP A 166 2.93 11.71 15.50
C ASP A 166 4.25 11.59 14.71
N ALA A 167 5.13 10.65 15.06
CA ALA A 167 6.36 10.40 14.29
C ALA A 167 6.05 9.92 12.86
N LEU A 168 5.06 9.05 12.68
CA LEU A 168 4.59 8.60 11.36
C LEU A 168 4.05 9.77 10.53
N SER A 169 3.29 10.68 11.14
CA SER A 169 2.78 11.88 10.47
C SER A 169 3.91 12.82 10.06
N LEU A 170 4.82 13.14 10.98
CA LEU A 170 5.80 14.23 10.83
C LEU A 170 7.08 13.80 10.08
N LYS A 171 7.62 12.61 10.36
CA LYS A 171 8.93 12.19 9.83
C LYS A 171 8.84 11.53 8.46
N ILE A 172 7.68 10.99 8.09
CA ILE A 172 7.49 10.24 6.84
C ILE A 172 6.79 11.09 5.80
N SER A 173 7.36 11.12 4.58
CA SER A 173 6.75 11.83 3.47
C SER A 173 5.47 11.14 2.99
N ARG A 174 4.49 11.94 2.57
CA ARG A 174 3.17 11.46 2.17
C ARG A 174 3.21 10.54 0.95
N GLU A 175 4.23 10.68 0.09
CA GLU A 175 4.48 9.77 -1.03
C GLU A 175 4.81 8.34 -0.55
N ARG A 176 5.61 8.19 0.51
CA ARG A 176 5.94 6.86 1.07
C ARG A 176 4.74 6.24 1.75
N VAL A 177 3.94 7.05 2.45
CA VAL A 177 2.66 6.60 3.02
C VAL A 177 1.74 6.12 1.89
N GLY A 178 1.55 6.93 0.85
CA GLY A 178 0.75 6.60 -0.33
C GLY A 178 1.15 5.29 -1.00
N ILE A 179 2.44 5.04 -1.18
CA ILE A 179 2.96 3.78 -1.75
C ILE A 179 2.57 2.57 -0.88
N GLU A 180 2.68 2.66 0.44
CA GLU A 180 2.30 1.55 1.32
C GLU A 180 0.77 1.35 1.37
N ILE A 181 -0.03 2.43 1.37
CA ILE A 181 -1.49 2.34 1.24
C ILE A 181 -1.89 1.70 -0.09
N GLU A 182 -1.29 2.14 -1.20
CA GLU A 182 -1.56 1.59 -2.53
C GLU A 182 -1.27 0.08 -2.57
N LYS A 183 -0.12 -0.37 -2.05
CA LYS A 183 0.21 -1.79 -1.97
C LYS A 183 -0.76 -2.58 -1.10
N MET A 184 -1.24 -2.00 0.00
CA MET A 184 -2.23 -2.64 0.87
C MET A 184 -3.59 -2.79 0.18
N LEU A 185 -4.05 -1.75 -0.52
CA LEU A 185 -5.38 -1.71 -1.14
C LEU A 185 -5.44 -2.41 -2.51
N LYS A 186 -4.32 -2.51 -3.22
CA LYS A 186 -4.14 -3.38 -4.40
C LYS A 186 -3.81 -4.83 -4.02
N GLY A 187 -3.54 -5.10 -2.74
CA GLY A 187 -3.16 -6.42 -2.24
C GLY A 187 -4.30 -7.43 -2.22
N LYS A 188 -4.02 -8.64 -1.74
CA LYS A 188 -5.00 -9.75 -1.66
C LYS A 188 -6.08 -9.51 -0.60
N HIS A 189 -5.74 -8.84 0.50
CA HIS A 189 -6.62 -8.69 1.68
C HIS A 189 -6.75 -7.22 2.13
N PRO A 190 -7.33 -6.34 1.29
CA PRO A 190 -7.52 -4.92 1.61
C PRO A 190 -8.44 -4.68 2.81
N LEU A 191 -9.46 -5.52 3.01
CA LEU A 191 -10.34 -5.49 4.19
C LEU A 191 -9.53 -5.61 5.50
N SER A 192 -8.61 -6.57 5.56
CA SER A 192 -7.78 -6.81 6.75
C SER A 192 -6.84 -5.62 7.01
N SER A 193 -6.28 -5.00 5.96
CA SER A 193 -5.48 -3.77 6.07
C SER A 193 -6.29 -2.62 6.67
N LEU A 194 -7.52 -2.38 6.17
CA LEU A 194 -8.37 -1.30 6.68
C LEU A 194 -8.83 -1.53 8.13
N ARG A 195 -9.14 -2.77 8.51
CA ARG A 195 -9.45 -3.12 9.90
C ARG A 195 -8.28 -2.82 10.84
N LEU A 196 -7.05 -3.15 10.44
CA LEU A 196 -5.86 -2.85 11.24
C LEU A 196 -5.62 -1.34 11.34
N ILE A 197 -5.80 -0.59 10.25
CA ILE A 197 -5.70 0.88 10.25
C ILE A 197 -6.71 1.51 11.21
N ASP A 198 -7.96 1.04 11.19
CA ASP A 198 -9.04 1.50 12.05
C ASP A 198 -8.75 1.18 13.53
N ASN A 199 -8.45 -0.08 13.84
CA ASN A 199 -8.17 -0.55 15.21
C ASN A 199 -6.96 0.14 15.85
N LEU A 200 -5.96 0.51 15.05
CA LEU A 200 -4.74 1.20 15.50
C LEU A 200 -4.88 2.73 15.50
N ASN A 201 -6.07 3.28 15.18
CA ASN A 201 -6.36 4.71 15.11
C ASN A 201 -5.41 5.48 14.16
N LEU A 202 -5.02 4.86 13.04
CA LEU A 202 -4.02 5.40 12.11
C LEU A 202 -4.59 6.38 11.07
N TYR A 203 -5.91 6.58 11.03
CA TYR A 203 -6.58 7.39 10.01
C TYR A 203 -6.01 8.81 9.89
N ASP A 204 -5.88 9.52 11.01
CA ASP A 204 -5.32 10.88 11.03
C ASP A 204 -3.86 10.88 10.54
N SER A 205 -3.05 9.93 11.01
CA SER A 205 -1.64 9.83 10.62
C SER A 205 -1.40 9.45 9.14
N ILE A 206 -2.39 8.84 8.49
CA ILE A 206 -2.31 8.41 7.09
C ILE A 206 -2.88 9.46 6.14
N PHE A 207 -4.10 9.93 6.38
CA PHE A 207 -4.86 10.71 5.40
C PHE A 207 -4.83 12.22 5.66
N THR A 208 -4.43 12.66 6.85
CA THR A 208 -4.31 14.10 7.16
C THR A 208 -2.93 14.61 6.77
N ASP A 209 -2.87 15.81 6.18
CA ASP A 209 -1.61 16.51 5.95
C ASP A 209 -1.11 17.14 7.27
N PRO A 210 0.06 16.73 7.80
CA PRO A 210 0.62 17.31 9.02
C PRO A 210 0.91 18.80 8.89
N GLY A 211 1.13 19.32 7.69
CA GLY A 211 1.37 20.75 7.45
C GLY A 211 0.10 21.60 7.43
N SER A 212 -1.09 20.98 7.41
CA SER A 212 -2.36 21.71 7.35
C SER A 212 -2.75 22.27 8.71
N THR A 213 -3.18 23.53 8.73
CA THR A 213 -3.77 24.21 9.89
C THR A 213 -5.21 23.75 10.16
N ASN A 214 -5.93 23.35 9.11
CA ASN A 214 -7.27 22.78 9.22
C ASN A 214 -7.19 21.27 8.97
N ARG A 215 -7.30 20.50 10.06
CA ARG A 215 -7.20 19.03 10.03
C ARG A 215 -8.59 18.43 10.20
N PRO A 216 -9.19 17.89 9.13
CA PRO A 216 -10.50 17.28 9.25
C PRO A 216 -10.41 16.02 10.12
N VAL A 217 -11.34 15.86 11.04
CA VAL A 217 -11.43 14.65 11.87
C VAL A 217 -12.44 13.69 11.23
N PRO A 218 -12.05 12.47 10.86
CA PRO A 218 -12.97 11.51 10.27
C PRO A 218 -13.91 10.92 11.33
N ASN A 219 -15.17 10.66 10.96
CA ASN A 219 -16.05 9.85 11.80
C ASN A 219 -15.93 8.36 11.40
N VAL A 220 -15.14 7.61 12.15
CA VAL A 220 -14.88 6.18 11.90
C VAL A 220 -15.78 5.23 12.71
N SER A 221 -16.56 5.75 13.66
CA SER A 221 -17.30 4.95 14.68
C SER A 221 -18.18 3.80 14.14
N LYS A 222 -18.77 3.97 12.96
CA LYS A 222 -19.60 2.95 12.28
C LYS A 222 -19.07 2.60 10.90
N TRP A 223 -17.87 3.09 10.58
CA TRP A 223 -17.35 3.03 9.24
C TRP A 223 -16.86 1.65 8.85
N ASN A 224 -16.56 0.82 9.84
CA ASN A 224 -16.27 -0.59 9.64
C ASN A 224 -17.32 -1.33 8.79
N ARG A 225 -18.59 -0.97 8.94
CA ARG A 225 -19.69 -1.54 8.14
C ARG A 225 -19.52 -1.28 6.64
N ALA A 226 -18.94 -0.14 6.25
CA ALA A 226 -18.76 0.23 4.85
C ALA A 226 -17.69 -0.65 4.18
N TYR A 227 -16.50 -0.74 4.77
CA TYR A 227 -15.43 -1.57 4.21
C TYR A 227 -15.72 -3.07 4.38
N GLU A 228 -16.49 -3.49 5.39
CA GLU A 228 -16.99 -4.87 5.52
C GLU A 228 -18.00 -5.23 4.44
N CYS A 229 -18.91 -4.32 4.10
CA CYS A 229 -19.83 -4.50 2.99
C CYS A 229 -19.08 -4.68 1.67
N LEU A 230 -18.08 -3.82 1.40
CA LEU A 230 -17.24 -3.95 0.22
C LEU A 230 -16.46 -5.27 0.21
N GLY A 231 -15.97 -5.72 1.38
CA GLY A 231 -15.33 -7.03 1.53
C GLY A 231 -16.26 -8.18 1.17
N ARG A 232 -17.49 -8.21 1.71
CA ARG A 232 -18.49 -9.23 1.37
C ARG A 232 -18.83 -9.24 -0.11
N LEU A 233 -18.95 -8.06 -0.73
CA LEU A 233 -19.15 -7.95 -2.17
C LEU A 233 -17.95 -8.54 -2.94
N ALA A 234 -16.72 -8.27 -2.48
CA ALA A 234 -15.49 -8.76 -3.09
C ALA A 234 -15.27 -10.28 -2.98
N ASP A 235 -15.92 -10.94 -2.02
CA ASP A 235 -15.93 -12.41 -1.89
C ASP A 235 -16.83 -13.06 -2.95
N HIS A 236 -17.85 -12.34 -3.44
CA HIS A 236 -18.77 -12.81 -4.46
C HIS A 236 -18.37 -12.32 -5.86
N ARG A 237 -17.36 -12.97 -6.46
CA ARG A 237 -16.79 -12.60 -7.78
C ARG A 237 -17.44 -13.28 -8.99
N THR A 238 -18.57 -13.96 -8.81
CA THR A 238 -19.25 -14.67 -9.89
C THR A 238 -19.62 -13.71 -11.02
N GLU A 239 -19.58 -14.19 -12.26
CA GLU A 239 -20.00 -13.40 -13.42
C GLU A 239 -21.43 -12.89 -13.22
N GLY A 240 -21.64 -11.58 -13.46
CA GLY A 240 -22.91 -10.92 -13.17
C GLY A 240 -23.20 -10.70 -11.68
N SER A 241 -22.24 -10.88 -10.76
CA SER A 241 -22.38 -10.28 -9.43
C SER A 241 -22.27 -8.76 -9.51
N ILE A 242 -22.75 -8.07 -8.47
CA ILE A 242 -22.53 -6.62 -8.33
C ILE A 242 -21.04 -6.33 -8.42
N TYR A 243 -20.22 -6.99 -7.60
CA TYR A 243 -18.78 -6.73 -7.58
C TYR A 243 -18.11 -7.00 -8.92
N HIS A 244 -18.47 -8.11 -9.58
CA HIS A 244 -17.98 -8.40 -10.92
C HIS A 244 -18.35 -7.28 -11.88
N THR A 245 -19.60 -6.84 -11.88
CA THR A 245 -20.09 -5.79 -12.75
C THR A 245 -19.39 -4.45 -12.51
N LEU A 246 -19.32 -4.01 -11.25
CA LEU A 246 -18.88 -2.67 -10.90
C LEU A 246 -17.36 -2.52 -10.92
N ALA A 247 -16.65 -3.60 -10.56
CA ALA A 247 -15.22 -3.54 -10.28
C ALA A 247 -14.38 -4.43 -11.21
N LEU A 248 -14.98 -5.43 -11.89
CA LEU A 248 -14.26 -6.39 -12.75
C LEU A 248 -14.69 -6.37 -14.22
N SER A 249 -15.90 -5.89 -14.56
CA SER A 249 -16.44 -5.92 -15.92
C SER A 249 -16.13 -4.62 -16.68
N GLY A 250 -15.21 -4.71 -17.65
CA GLY A 250 -14.77 -3.61 -18.51
C GLY A 250 -13.55 -4.01 -19.36
N ASP A 251 -13.24 -3.24 -20.41
CA ASP A 251 -12.17 -3.47 -21.42
C ASP A 251 -10.72 -3.45 -20.87
N GLY A 252 -10.39 -4.28 -19.88
CA GLY A 252 -9.00 -4.71 -19.66
C GLY A 252 -8.02 -3.71 -19.02
N LYS A 253 -8.46 -2.59 -18.43
CA LYS A 253 -7.63 -1.79 -17.48
C LYS A 253 -7.85 -2.23 -16.02
N SER A 254 -7.95 -3.55 -15.83
CA SER A 254 -8.73 -4.32 -14.87
C SER A 254 -8.20 -4.43 -13.42
N GLY A 255 -7.40 -3.48 -12.94
CA GLY A 255 -6.96 -3.42 -11.53
C GLY A 255 -7.37 -2.14 -10.78
N ASP A 256 -7.60 -1.05 -11.51
CA ASP A 256 -7.76 0.28 -10.91
C ASP A 256 -9.13 0.48 -10.25
N ALA A 257 -10.22 -0.08 -10.82
CA ALA A 257 -11.56 0.10 -10.27
C ALA A 257 -11.72 -0.52 -8.87
N VAL A 258 -11.18 -1.72 -8.66
CA VAL A 258 -11.11 -2.37 -7.35
C VAL A 258 -10.33 -1.50 -6.36
N TYR A 259 -9.16 -1.03 -6.76
CA TYR A 259 -8.33 -0.15 -5.95
C TYR A 259 -9.08 1.16 -5.59
N PHE A 260 -9.75 1.78 -6.55
CA PHE A 260 -10.51 3.01 -6.35
C PHE A 260 -11.68 2.79 -5.38
N ALA A 261 -12.38 1.66 -5.48
CA ALA A 261 -13.45 1.31 -4.53
C ALA A 261 -12.92 1.21 -3.09
N TRP A 262 -11.76 0.60 -2.89
CA TRP A 262 -11.12 0.50 -1.57
C TRP A 262 -10.63 1.86 -1.05
N VAL A 263 -10.08 2.71 -1.91
CA VAL A 263 -9.69 4.08 -1.50
C VAL A 263 -10.92 4.93 -1.19
N LEU A 264 -11.99 4.84 -1.97
CA LEU A 264 -13.26 5.49 -1.65
C LEU A 264 -13.75 5.03 -0.27
N ALA A 265 -13.75 3.72 -0.02
CA ALA A 265 -14.07 3.19 1.28
C ALA A 265 -13.12 3.69 2.38
N SER A 266 -11.86 4.04 2.09
CA SER A 266 -10.96 4.57 3.12
C SER A 266 -11.14 6.07 3.37
N VAL A 267 -11.53 6.88 2.39
CA VAL A 267 -11.57 8.36 2.56
C VAL A 267 -12.96 8.93 2.82
N MET A 268 -14.03 8.17 2.57
CA MET A 268 -15.40 8.63 2.84
C MET A 268 -15.78 8.86 4.33
N PRO A 269 -15.08 8.38 5.36
CA PRO A 269 -15.30 8.84 6.75
C PRO A 269 -15.19 10.36 6.90
N TYR A 270 -14.37 10.99 6.07
CA TYR A 270 -14.17 12.43 6.05
C TYR A 270 -15.31 13.20 5.38
N ALA A 271 -16.27 12.52 4.73
CA ALA A 271 -17.42 13.17 4.12
C ALA A 271 -18.40 13.78 5.13
N GLN A 272 -18.31 13.36 6.41
CA GLN A 272 -19.11 13.89 7.51
C GLN A 272 -18.42 15.04 8.26
N ALA A 273 -17.16 15.32 7.93
CA ALA A 273 -16.43 16.48 8.44
C ALA A 273 -16.88 17.75 7.66
N GLU A 274 -16.02 18.77 7.62
CA GLU A 274 -16.26 19.96 6.78
C GLU A 274 -16.51 19.57 5.32
N ALA A 275 -17.43 20.26 4.64
CA ALA A 275 -17.88 19.85 3.32
C ALA A 275 -16.80 20.04 2.24
N GLU A 276 -16.02 21.11 2.34
CA GLU A 276 -14.97 21.48 1.40
C GLU A 276 -13.77 22.07 2.16
N LEU A 277 -12.57 21.81 1.63
CA LEU A 277 -11.31 22.34 2.12
C LEU A 277 -10.50 22.95 0.97
N SER A 278 -9.72 23.96 1.30
CA SER A 278 -8.73 24.52 0.38
C SER A 278 -7.49 23.64 0.36
N THR A 279 -7.05 23.27 -0.84
CA THR A 279 -5.75 22.63 -1.05
C THR A 279 -4.60 23.60 -0.73
N SER A 280 -3.39 23.05 -0.57
CA SER A 280 -2.14 23.83 -0.45
C SER A 280 -1.93 24.83 -1.61
N LYS A 281 -2.55 24.59 -2.77
CA LYS A 281 -2.53 25.46 -3.95
C LYS A 281 -3.73 26.39 -4.08
N GLY A 282 -4.54 26.55 -3.02
CA GLY A 282 -5.69 27.47 -2.98
C GLY A 282 -6.95 27.01 -3.73
N LYS A 283 -6.97 25.79 -4.28
CA LYS A 283 -8.18 25.22 -4.91
C LYS A 283 -9.10 24.61 -3.85
N THR A 284 -10.36 25.02 -3.81
CA THR A 284 -11.39 24.43 -2.94
C THR A 284 -11.95 23.14 -3.53
N LEU A 285 -11.96 22.07 -2.73
CA LEU A 285 -12.43 20.74 -3.12
C LEU A 285 -13.12 20.04 -1.96
N PRO A 286 -13.92 19.00 -2.21
CA PRO A 286 -14.43 18.15 -1.14
C PRO A 286 -13.33 17.67 -0.21
N THR A 287 -13.60 17.67 1.09
CA THR A 287 -12.64 17.24 2.11
C THR A 287 -12.09 15.84 1.84
N THR A 288 -12.95 14.92 1.39
CA THR A 288 -12.56 13.56 0.98
C THR A 288 -11.51 13.54 -0.15
N THR A 289 -11.59 14.50 -1.07
CA THR A 289 -10.62 14.65 -2.16
C THR A 289 -9.32 15.26 -1.66
N VAL A 290 -9.39 16.25 -0.76
CA VAL A 290 -8.21 16.89 -0.18
C VAL A 290 -7.39 15.89 0.63
N VAL A 291 -8.01 15.10 1.50
CA VAL A 291 -7.29 14.09 2.31
C VAL A 291 -6.65 13.00 1.45
N ALA A 292 -7.31 12.60 0.36
CA ALA A 292 -6.73 11.65 -0.60
C ALA A 292 -5.53 12.27 -1.34
N ARG A 293 -5.67 13.50 -1.82
CA ARG A 293 -4.62 14.19 -2.57
C ARG A 293 -3.41 14.50 -1.69
N GLU A 294 -3.61 15.03 -0.49
CA GLU A 294 -2.51 15.51 0.34
C GLU A 294 -1.95 14.44 1.28
N GLY A 295 -2.81 13.60 1.85
CA GLY A 295 -2.41 12.55 2.78
C GLY A 295 -1.69 11.37 2.11
N ILE A 296 -2.22 10.88 0.99
CA ILE A 296 -1.65 9.70 0.29
C ILE A 296 -1.12 10.01 -1.11
N LYS A 297 -1.07 11.29 -1.51
CA LYS A 297 -0.61 11.72 -2.84
C LYS A 297 -1.33 10.99 -3.98
N ALA A 298 -2.65 10.83 -3.85
CA ALA A 298 -3.48 10.15 -4.82
C ALA A 298 -3.35 10.77 -6.23
N PRO A 299 -3.32 9.96 -7.31
CA PRO A 299 -3.27 10.45 -8.67
C PRO A 299 -4.55 11.22 -9.04
N ASN A 300 -4.46 12.13 -10.03
CA ASN A 300 -5.58 12.98 -10.44
C ASN A 300 -6.84 12.18 -10.80
N ARG A 301 -6.69 11.10 -11.57
CA ARG A 301 -7.81 10.22 -11.95
C ARG A 301 -8.59 9.72 -10.74
N LEU A 302 -7.89 9.30 -9.69
CA LEU A 302 -8.52 8.85 -8.45
C LEU A 302 -9.17 10.02 -7.69
N CYS A 303 -8.53 11.19 -7.66
CA CYS A 303 -9.12 12.39 -7.07
C CYS A 303 -10.43 12.80 -7.77
N ASP A 304 -10.50 12.66 -9.09
CA ASP A 304 -11.70 12.98 -9.87
C ASP A 304 -12.85 12.02 -9.54
N VAL A 305 -12.56 10.72 -9.43
CA VAL A 305 -13.51 9.70 -8.97
C VAL A 305 -14.02 9.99 -7.55
N ILE A 306 -13.13 10.31 -6.61
CA ILE A 306 -13.51 10.67 -5.23
C ILE A 306 -14.39 11.91 -5.20
N THR A 307 -14.05 12.93 -5.99
CA THR A 307 -14.82 14.17 -6.08
C THR A 307 -16.22 13.91 -6.63
N ALA A 308 -16.33 13.11 -7.69
CA ALA A 308 -17.62 12.74 -8.27
C ALA A 308 -18.48 11.94 -7.27
N ALA A 309 -17.89 10.93 -6.61
CA ALA A 309 -18.58 10.12 -5.61
C ALA A 309 -19.12 10.97 -4.45
N TYR A 310 -18.33 11.93 -3.95
CA TYR A 310 -18.79 12.85 -2.92
C TYR A 310 -19.92 13.75 -3.39
N ARG A 311 -19.83 14.34 -4.59
CA ARG A 311 -20.87 15.25 -5.11
C ARG A 311 -22.21 14.55 -5.35
N HIS A 312 -22.18 13.32 -5.83
CA HIS A 312 -23.39 12.52 -6.10
C HIS A 312 -23.90 11.73 -4.88
N ARG A 313 -23.28 11.85 -3.71
CA ARG A 313 -23.64 11.06 -2.52
C ARG A 313 -25.09 11.21 -2.09
N ALA A 314 -25.67 12.41 -2.24
CA ALA A 314 -27.05 12.70 -1.86
C ALA A 314 -28.03 11.97 -2.79
N ASP A 315 -27.78 12.01 -4.10
CA ASP A 315 -28.57 11.32 -5.12
C ASP A 315 -28.50 9.80 -4.91
N ILE A 316 -27.30 9.26 -4.65
CA ILE A 316 -27.08 7.84 -4.37
C ILE A 316 -27.85 7.41 -3.10
N ALA A 317 -27.81 8.23 -2.05
CA ALA A 317 -28.52 7.93 -0.79
C ALA A 317 -30.04 7.99 -0.97
N ALA A 318 -30.56 8.99 -1.68
CA ALA A 318 -31.98 9.12 -2.00
C ALA A 318 -32.47 7.93 -2.82
N TRP A 319 -31.68 7.50 -3.81
CA TRP A 319 -31.99 6.34 -4.64
C TRP A 319 -31.99 5.04 -3.83
N LYS A 320 -30.97 4.82 -2.99
CA LYS A 320 -30.94 3.68 -2.05
C LYS A 320 -32.20 3.67 -1.18
N GLN A 321 -32.59 4.81 -0.64
CA GLN A 321 -33.77 4.91 0.21
C GLN A 321 -35.04 4.56 -0.56
N SER A 322 -35.20 5.07 -1.79
CA SER A 322 -36.33 4.71 -2.68
C SER A 322 -36.41 3.21 -2.96
N MET A 323 -35.27 2.56 -3.20
CA MET A 323 -35.19 1.12 -3.44
C MET A 323 -35.56 0.32 -2.18
N CYS A 324 -35.04 0.73 -1.02
CA CYS A 324 -35.35 0.09 0.25
C CYS A 324 -36.81 0.25 0.67
N THR A 325 -37.46 1.37 0.35
CA THR A 325 -38.86 1.63 0.70
C THR A 325 -39.86 1.10 -0.33
N ARG A 326 -39.40 0.45 -1.41
CA ARG A 326 -40.21 -0.05 -2.54
C ARG A 326 -41.21 1.02 -3.05
N GLN A 327 -40.86 2.30 -2.98
CA GLN A 327 -41.71 3.35 -3.53
C GLN A 327 -41.71 3.20 -5.07
N SER A 328 -42.83 2.73 -5.59
CA SER A 328 -43.06 2.50 -7.01
C SER A 328 -42.90 3.80 -7.80
N ARG A 329 -41.83 3.91 -8.58
CA ARG A 329 -41.86 4.69 -9.82
C ARG A 329 -41.27 3.88 -10.97
N VAL A 330 -42.23 3.25 -11.66
CA VAL A 330 -42.27 2.94 -13.09
C VAL A 330 -41.42 3.94 -13.90
N ALA A 331 -40.63 3.41 -14.85
CA ALA A 331 -39.58 4.03 -15.69
C ALA A 331 -38.13 3.82 -15.20
N GLU A 332 -37.82 2.62 -14.71
CA GLU A 332 -36.52 2.28 -14.11
C GLU A 332 -35.34 2.40 -15.09
N ARG A 333 -35.46 2.03 -16.37
CA ARG A 333 -34.33 2.12 -17.32
C ARG A 333 -33.98 3.52 -17.79
N ASP A 334 -34.96 4.37 -18.08
CA ASP A 334 -34.72 5.69 -18.68
C ASP A 334 -34.29 6.73 -17.65
N ALA A 335 -34.84 6.69 -16.44
CA ALA A 335 -34.42 7.55 -15.34
C ALA A 335 -33.00 7.20 -14.86
N ILE A 336 -32.70 5.89 -14.76
CA ILE A 336 -31.34 5.40 -14.51
C ILE A 336 -30.45 5.88 -15.66
N GLY A 337 -30.79 5.57 -16.92
CA GLY A 337 -30.04 5.96 -18.12
C GLY A 337 -29.78 7.46 -18.28
N MET A 338 -30.67 8.32 -17.78
CA MET A 338 -30.52 9.77 -17.78
C MET A 338 -29.67 10.29 -16.62
N ALA A 339 -29.82 9.76 -15.40
CA ALA A 339 -28.93 10.08 -14.28
C ALA A 339 -27.47 9.67 -14.58
N ILE A 340 -27.31 8.53 -15.27
CA ILE A 340 -26.04 8.03 -15.78
C ILE A 340 -25.42 8.96 -16.83
N ARG A 341 -26.21 9.39 -17.82
CA ARG A 341 -25.76 10.31 -18.89
C ARG A 341 -25.44 11.70 -18.37
N ASN A 342 -26.11 12.16 -17.33
CA ASN A 342 -25.82 13.45 -16.69
C ASN A 342 -24.56 13.39 -15.80
N SER A 343 -24.17 12.22 -15.30
CA SER A 343 -22.87 12.03 -14.66
C SER A 343 -21.77 12.05 -15.74
N HIS A 344 -20.96 13.11 -15.76
CA HIS A 344 -19.97 13.37 -16.83
C HIS A 344 -18.79 12.38 -16.88
N ASN A 345 -18.89 11.21 -16.23
CA ASN A 345 -17.78 10.28 -16.03
C ASN A 345 -18.04 8.95 -16.74
N ARG A 346 -17.45 8.80 -17.93
CA ARG A 346 -17.57 7.61 -18.81
C ARG A 346 -17.12 6.30 -18.15
N GLU A 347 -16.41 6.36 -17.03
CA GLU A 347 -15.86 5.18 -16.33
C GLU A 347 -16.91 4.35 -15.59
N LEU A 348 -18.09 4.92 -15.28
CA LEU A 348 -19.19 4.17 -14.64
C LEU A 348 -20.13 3.49 -15.66
N ALA A 349 -19.95 3.73 -16.97
CA ALA A 349 -20.81 3.17 -18.02
C ALA A 349 -21.00 1.62 -17.99
N PRO A 350 -20.00 0.78 -17.64
CA PRO A 350 -20.15 -0.67 -17.56
C PRO A 350 -21.12 -1.13 -16.46
N LEU A 351 -21.08 -0.44 -15.30
CA LEU A 351 -21.99 -0.60 -14.15
C LEU A 351 -23.46 -0.62 -14.59
N TYR A 352 -23.74 0.27 -15.53
CA TYR A 352 -25.05 0.67 -15.92
C TYR A 352 -25.59 -0.15 -17.09
N ALA A 353 -24.72 -0.56 -18.01
CA ALA A 353 -25.06 -1.48 -19.08
C ALA A 353 -25.48 -2.87 -18.56
N TRP A 354 -25.06 -3.23 -17.35
CA TRP A 354 -25.39 -4.51 -16.73
C TRP A 354 -26.71 -4.49 -15.95
N VAL A 355 -27.00 -3.42 -15.19
CA VAL A 355 -28.30 -3.22 -14.53
C VAL A 355 -29.41 -3.23 -15.60
N ALA A 356 -29.18 -2.53 -16.70
CA ALA A 356 -30.12 -2.55 -17.83
C ALA A 356 -30.30 -3.96 -18.43
N ARG A 357 -29.34 -4.89 -18.36
CA ARG A 357 -29.46 -6.24 -18.96
C ARG A 357 -30.12 -7.28 -18.05
N ASN A 358 -30.19 -7.07 -16.74
CA ASN A 358 -30.57 -8.11 -15.77
C ASN A 358 -31.88 -7.83 -15.00
N ASP A 359 -32.68 -6.85 -15.44
CA ASP A 359 -34.02 -6.61 -14.91
C ASP A 359 -34.92 -7.85 -15.08
N GLY A 360 -35.31 -8.45 -13.94
CA GLY A 360 -36.27 -9.55 -13.87
C GLY A 360 -35.93 -10.70 -12.93
N ARG A 361 -34.75 -10.74 -12.30
CA ARG A 361 -34.32 -11.89 -11.46
C ARG A 361 -34.09 -11.61 -9.97
N PHE A 362 -34.46 -10.45 -9.46
CA PHE A 362 -34.18 -10.10 -8.06
C PHE A 362 -35.46 -9.66 -7.34
N GLY A 363 -36.07 -10.62 -6.62
CA GLY A 363 -37.06 -10.40 -5.57
C GLY A 363 -36.42 -10.57 -4.20
#